data_AF-A0A850H0Y3-F1
#
_entry.id   AF-A0A850H0Y3-F1
#
_cell.length_a   1.000
_cell.length_b   1.000
_cell.length_c   1.000
_cell.angle_alpha   90.00
_cell.angle_beta   90.00
_cell.angle_gamma   90.00
#
_symmetry.space_group_name_H-M   'P 1'
#
loop_
_entity.id
_entity.type
_entity.pdbx_description
1 polymer ?
#
loop_
_entity_poly.entity_id
_entity_poly.type
_entity_poly.pdbx_seq_one_letter_code
_entity_poly.pdbx_strand_id
1 'polypeptide(L)'
;MSVYVDQERNRFGRMVMCHMWADTLPELHEMAQAIGMDREWFQPLSFPHYDVSLSRRTKALDLGAIEVDRREGCRIRKAIRERGWSDADLADMRAALPAYDAARAKRARAVK
;
A
#
# COMPACT_ATOMS: atom_id res chain seq x y z
N MET A 1 12.34 6.77 9.18
CA MET A 1 11.70 6.91 7.88
C MET A 1 11.82 5.54 7.26
N SER A 2 10.71 4.83 7.36
CA SER A 2 10.65 3.38 7.44
C SER A 2 9.43 2.85 6.71
N VAL A 3 9.58 1.68 6.10
CA VAL A 3 8.49 0.92 5.49
C VAL A 3 8.14 -0.24 6.40
N TYR A 4 6.85 -0.49 6.57
CA TYR A 4 6.30 -1.50 7.45
C TYR A 4 5.46 -2.49 6.64
N VAL A 5 5.48 -3.76 7.05
CA VAL A 5 4.61 -4.80 6.51
C VAL A 5 3.94 -5.52 7.67
N ASP A 6 2.61 -5.70 7.62
CA ASP A 6 1.91 -6.43 8.66
C ASP A 6 1.97 -7.96 8.51
N GLN A 7 1.56 -8.63 9.59
CA GLN A 7 1.37 -10.07 9.66
C GLN A 7 -0.01 -10.53 9.17
N GLU A 8 -0.79 -9.66 8.56
CA GLU A 8 -2.14 -10.03 8.15
C GLU A 8 -2.12 -11.10 7.05
N ARG A 9 -3.16 -11.91 7.03
CA ARG A 9 -3.31 -13.02 6.08
C ARG A 9 -4.69 -12.97 5.45
N ASN A 10 -4.86 -11.96 4.61
CA ASN A 10 -6.12 -11.65 3.95
C ASN A 10 -6.21 -12.45 2.64
N ARG A 11 -7.24 -13.27 2.48
CA ARG A 11 -7.42 -14.10 1.28
C ARG A 11 -7.87 -13.24 0.10
N PHE A 12 -7.18 -13.35 -1.04
CA PHE A 12 -7.57 -12.74 -2.30
C PHE A 12 -7.50 -13.78 -3.42
N GLY A 13 -8.66 -14.37 -3.73
CA GLY A 13 -8.73 -15.55 -4.62
C GLY A 13 -7.87 -16.69 -4.09
N ARG A 14 -6.82 -17.08 -4.83
CA ARG A 14 -5.86 -18.12 -4.43
C ARG A 14 -4.64 -17.57 -3.68
N MET A 15 -4.53 -16.26 -3.53
CA MET A 15 -3.41 -15.59 -2.89
C MET A 15 -3.74 -15.23 -1.43
N VAL A 16 -2.68 -15.01 -0.66
CA VAL A 16 -2.74 -14.44 0.68
C VAL A 16 -1.97 -13.13 0.63
N MET A 17 -2.63 -12.07 1.09
CA MET A 17 -2.17 -10.70 1.07
C MET A 17 -1.97 -10.19 2.50
N CYS A 18 -1.04 -9.27 2.64
CA CYS A 18 -0.77 -8.44 3.81
C CYS A 18 -0.66 -6.98 3.34
N HIS A 19 -0.63 -6.04 4.27
CA HIS A 19 -0.51 -4.62 3.93
C HIS A 19 0.92 -4.14 4.09
N MET A 20 1.35 -3.27 3.18
CA MET A 20 2.61 -2.53 3.27
C MET A 20 2.32 -1.02 3.27
N TRP A 21 2.97 -0.28 4.16
CA TRP A 21 2.84 1.16 4.27
C TRP A 21 4.13 1.80 4.80
N ALA A 22 4.24 3.14 4.79
CA ALA A 22 5.46 3.82 5.22
C ALA A 22 5.18 5.12 5.97
N ASP A 23 6.24 5.75 6.50
CA ASP A 23 6.18 7.06 7.14
C ASP A 23 5.90 8.20 6.14
N THR A 24 6.21 8.01 4.86
CA THR A 24 5.96 8.96 3.75
C THR A 24 5.56 8.22 2.46
N LEU A 25 4.88 8.90 1.53
CA LEU A 25 4.51 8.27 0.26
C LEU A 25 5.69 7.94 -0.65
N PRO A 26 6.73 8.79 -0.78
CA PRO A 26 7.89 8.46 -1.60
C PRO A 26 8.53 7.13 -1.21
N GLU A 27 8.75 6.89 0.08
CA GLU A 27 9.31 5.63 0.59
C GLU A 27 8.42 4.43 0.28
N LEU A 28 7.10 4.62 0.38
CA LEU A 28 6.12 3.59 0.06
C LEU A 28 6.19 3.21 -1.43
N HIS A 29 6.31 4.19 -2.31
CA HIS A 29 6.40 3.96 -3.75
C HIS A 29 7.74 3.38 -4.17
N GLU A 30 8.83 3.83 -3.56
CA GLU A 30 10.18 3.29 -3.80
C GLU A 30 10.25 1.81 -3.41
N MET A 31 9.75 1.44 -2.23
CA MET A 31 9.69 0.03 -1.83
C MET A 31 8.78 -0.80 -2.74
N ALA A 32 7.61 -0.27 -3.10
CA ALA A 32 6.69 -0.93 -4.02
C ALA A 32 7.36 -1.20 -5.38
N GLN A 33 8.09 -0.22 -5.93
CA GLN A 33 8.84 -0.38 -7.16
C GLN A 33 9.96 -1.43 -7.01
N ALA A 34 10.72 -1.38 -5.91
CA ALA A 34 11.83 -2.30 -5.64
C ALA A 34 11.38 -3.77 -5.56
N ILE A 35 10.18 -4.05 -5.03
CA ILE A 35 9.61 -5.40 -4.97
C ILE A 35 8.77 -5.77 -6.21
N GLY A 36 8.78 -4.93 -7.24
CA GLY A 36 8.11 -5.16 -8.52
C GLY A 36 6.59 -5.07 -8.45
N MET A 37 6.08 -4.03 -7.80
CA MET A 37 4.67 -3.66 -7.80
C MET A 37 4.40 -2.51 -8.77
N ASP A 38 3.19 -2.50 -9.29
CA ASP A 38 2.70 -1.41 -10.14
C ASP A 38 2.20 -0.24 -9.27
N ARG A 39 2.43 0.99 -9.75
CA ARG A 39 1.92 2.21 -9.13
C ARG A 39 0.39 2.20 -9.07
N GLU A 40 -0.27 1.56 -10.04
CA GLU A 40 -1.73 1.44 -10.11
C GLU A 40 -2.35 0.63 -8.95
N TRP A 41 -1.55 -0.15 -8.22
CA TRP A 41 -2.03 -0.95 -7.09
C TRP A 41 -2.04 -0.19 -5.77
N PHE A 42 -1.63 1.08 -5.78
CA PHE A 42 -1.66 1.94 -4.62
C PHE A 42 -3.09 2.26 -4.19
N GLN A 43 -3.33 2.24 -2.87
CA GLN A 43 -4.63 2.52 -2.28
C GLN A 43 -4.59 3.77 -1.38
N PRO A 44 -5.12 4.92 -1.84
CA PRO A 44 -5.03 6.18 -1.11
C PRO A 44 -6.16 6.45 -0.09
N LEU A 45 -7.26 5.69 -0.10
CA LEU A 45 -8.53 6.13 0.53
C LEU A 45 -8.65 5.94 2.06
N SER A 46 -7.96 4.97 2.67
CA SER A 46 -8.11 4.65 4.10
C SER A 46 -6.88 5.06 4.91
N PHE A 47 -5.76 4.46 4.57
CA PHE A 47 -4.40 4.83 4.94
C PHE A 47 -3.57 4.48 3.71
N PRO A 48 -2.70 5.35 3.20
CA PRO A 48 -1.87 5.03 2.05
C PRO A 48 -1.13 3.70 2.20
N HIS A 49 -1.44 2.73 1.34
CA HIS A 49 -0.86 1.39 1.42
C HIS A 49 -0.86 0.67 0.07
N TYR A 50 -0.16 -0.46 0.07
CA TYR A 50 -0.22 -1.48 -0.95
C TYR A 50 -0.63 -2.82 -0.35
N ASP A 51 -1.49 -3.57 -1.05
CA ASP A 51 -1.71 -4.99 -0.78
C ASP A 51 -0.59 -5.81 -1.39
N VAL A 52 0.22 -6.46 -0.55
CA VAL A 52 1.37 -7.24 -1.00
C VAL A 52 1.13 -8.73 -0.79
N SER A 53 1.51 -9.55 -1.78
CA SER A 53 1.45 -11.02 -1.64
C SER A 53 2.52 -11.50 -0.66
N LEU A 54 2.34 -12.69 -0.06
CA LEU A 54 3.36 -13.27 0.84
C LEU A 54 4.76 -13.32 0.22
N SER A 55 4.87 -13.60 -1.07
CA SER A 55 6.16 -13.58 -1.80
C SER A 55 6.79 -12.19 -1.89
N ARG A 56 5.98 -11.14 -2.04
CA ARG A 56 6.45 -9.75 -2.06
C ARG A 56 6.75 -9.23 -0.67
N ARG A 57 6.01 -9.69 0.34
CA ARG A 57 6.35 -9.45 1.75
C ARG A 57 7.75 -9.95 2.08
N THR A 58 8.10 -11.18 1.70
CA THR A 58 9.48 -11.69 1.91
C THR A 58 10.51 -10.75 1.28
N LYS A 59 10.31 -10.33 0.02
CA LYS A 59 11.21 -9.38 -0.64
C LYS A 59 11.29 -8.02 0.08
N ALA A 60 10.17 -7.49 0.55
CA ALA A 60 10.15 -6.23 1.27
C ALA A 60 10.95 -6.33 2.59
N LEU A 61 10.81 -7.43 3.32
CA LEU A 61 11.59 -7.70 4.53
C LEU A 61 13.09 -7.83 4.21
N ASP A 62 13.45 -8.53 3.13
CA ASP A 62 14.84 -8.65 2.68
C ASP A 62 15.45 -7.28 2.31
N LEU A 63 14.63 -6.33 1.85
CA LEU A 63 15.01 -4.94 1.56
C LEU A 63 14.94 -4.01 2.77
N GLY A 64 14.68 -4.54 3.97
CA GLY A 64 14.72 -3.78 5.22
C GLY A 64 13.37 -3.20 5.66
N ALA A 65 12.24 -3.65 5.10
CA ALA A 65 10.94 -3.35 5.67
C ALA A 65 10.81 -3.97 7.07
N ILE A 66 10.14 -3.26 7.96
CA ILE A 66 9.92 -3.67 9.36
C ILE A 66 8.63 -4.46 9.44
N GLU A 67 8.73 -5.70 9.88
CA GLU A 67 7.55 -6.50 10.19
C GLU A 67 6.87 -5.98 11.47
N VAL A 68 5.55 -5.82 11.42
CA VAL A 68 4.77 -5.37 12.59
C VAL A 68 3.55 -6.25 12.83
N ASP A 69 3.19 -6.40 14.11
CA ASP A 69 1.92 -7.01 14.48
C ASP A 69 0.76 -6.01 14.29
N ARG A 70 -0.49 -6.50 14.43
CA ARG A 70 -1.69 -5.68 14.28
C ARG A 70 -1.75 -4.51 15.27
N ARG A 71 -1.32 -4.71 16.52
CA ARG A 71 -1.41 -3.69 17.59
C ARG A 71 -0.36 -2.61 17.36
N GLU A 72 0.85 -3.00 17.02
CA GLU A 72 1.95 -2.11 16.66
C GLU A 72 1.63 -1.32 15.40
N GLY A 73 1.14 -1.98 14.33
CA GLY A 73 0.71 -1.30 13.12
C GLY A 73 -0.39 -0.27 13.36
N CYS A 74 -1.36 -0.56 14.23
CA CYS A 74 -2.37 0.43 14.64
C CYS A 74 -1.77 1.64 15.36
N ARG A 75 -0.79 1.44 16.25
CA ARG A 75 -0.11 2.55 16.95
C ARG A 75 0.68 3.43 15.98
N ILE A 76 1.46 2.81 15.08
CA ILE A 76 2.28 3.50 14.09
C ILE A 76 1.40 4.33 13.14
N ARG A 77 0.35 3.73 12.56
CA ARG A 77 -0.57 4.45 11.66
C ARG A 77 -1.26 5.63 12.34
N LYS A 78 -1.58 5.50 13.64
CA LYS A 78 -2.14 6.61 14.42
C LYS A 78 -1.13 7.76 14.55
N ALA A 79 0.13 7.45 14.91
CA ALA A 79 1.18 8.46 15.02
C ALA A 79 1.45 9.19 13.69
N ILE A 80 1.47 8.45 12.57
CA ILE A 80 1.63 9.04 11.22
C ILE A 80 0.48 9.99 10.90
N ARG A 81 -0.77 9.61 11.20
CA ARG A 81 -1.94 10.48 10.99
C ARG A 81 -1.89 11.75 11.84
N GLU A 82 -1.42 11.67 13.08
CA GLU A 82 -1.27 12.82 13.97
C GLU A 82 -0.18 13.79 13.49
N ARG A 83 0.92 13.27 12.93
CA ARG A 83 1.96 14.07 12.27
C ARG A 83 1.46 14.77 11.01
N GLY A 84 0.51 14.15 10.31
CA GLY A 84 -0.05 14.65 9.06
C GLY A 84 0.80 14.32 7.83
N TRP A 85 0.17 14.45 6.66
CA TRP A 85 0.78 14.24 5.35
C TRP A 85 1.20 15.58 4.74
N SER A 86 2.27 15.60 3.96
CA SER A 86 2.71 16.81 3.26
C SER A 86 1.76 17.20 2.12
N ASP A 87 1.81 18.44 1.64
CA ASP A 87 1.03 18.87 0.47
C ASP A 87 1.31 18.02 -0.78
N ALA A 88 2.57 17.60 -0.95
CA ALA A 88 2.98 16.69 -2.02
C ALA A 88 2.33 15.31 -1.86
N ASP A 89 2.30 14.77 -0.63
CA ASP A 89 1.64 13.50 -0.35
C ASP A 89 0.13 13.59 -0.64
N LEU A 90 -0.52 14.68 -0.23
CA LEU A 90 -1.94 14.90 -0.48
C LEU A 90 -2.26 15.03 -1.97
N ALA A 91 -1.41 15.73 -2.73
CA ALA A 91 -1.55 15.85 -4.18
C ALA A 91 -1.39 14.48 -4.87
N ASP A 92 -0.43 13.68 -4.44
CA ASP A 92 -0.19 12.34 -4.98
C ASP A 92 -1.34 11.38 -4.65
N MET A 93 -1.81 11.35 -3.39
CA MET A 93 -3.02 10.62 -3.01
C MET A 93 -4.21 11.01 -3.87
N ARG A 94 -4.39 12.31 -4.14
CA ARG A 94 -5.47 12.83 -4.97
C ARG A 94 -5.32 12.43 -6.44
N ALA A 95 -4.11 12.39 -6.98
CA ALA A 95 -3.83 11.93 -8.33
C ALA A 95 -4.06 10.42 -8.49
N ALA A 96 -3.81 9.65 -7.43
CA ALA A 96 -4.04 8.21 -7.41
C ALA A 96 -5.47 7.80 -7.07
N LEU A 97 -6.31 8.75 -6.61
CA LEU A 97 -7.73 8.47 -6.50
C LEU A 97 -8.23 8.10 -7.90
N PRO A 98 -8.95 6.98 -8.05
CA PRO A 98 -9.61 6.74 -9.30
C PRO A 98 -10.54 7.94 -9.52
N ALA A 99 -10.26 8.73 -10.57
CA ALA A 99 -11.36 9.40 -11.25
C ALA A 99 -12.37 8.28 -11.46
N TYR A 100 -13.55 8.39 -10.86
CA TYR A 100 -14.62 7.42 -11.09
C TYR A 100 -14.96 7.53 -12.57
N ASP A 101 -14.23 6.78 -13.38
CA ASP A 101 -14.35 6.75 -14.82
C ASP A 101 -15.00 5.41 -15.13
N ALA A 102 -16.26 5.49 -15.50
CA ALA A 102 -17.08 4.36 -15.92
C ALA A 102 -16.38 3.49 -17.00
N ALA A 103 -15.34 4.01 -17.66
CA ALA A 103 -14.43 3.28 -18.54
C ALA A 103 -13.73 2.07 -17.88
N ARG A 104 -13.28 2.16 -16.61
CA ARG A 104 -12.61 1.04 -15.92
C ARG A 104 -13.57 -0.11 -15.61
N ALA A 105 -14.82 0.21 -15.26
CA ALA A 105 -15.88 -0.78 -15.03
C ALA A 105 -16.29 -1.51 -16.32
N LYS A 106 -16.21 -0.84 -17.49
CA LYS A 106 -16.46 -1.45 -18.80
C LYS A 106 -15.34 -2.39 -19.25
N ARG A 107 -14.06 -2.03 -19.06
CA ARG A 107 -12.93 -2.89 -19.44
C ARG A 107 -12.88 -4.20 -18.65
N ALA A 108 -13.22 -4.17 -17.36
CA ALA A 108 -13.30 -5.37 -16.52
C ALA A 108 -14.44 -6.35 -16.92
N ARG A 109 -15.45 -5.89 -17.67
CA ARG A 109 -16.55 -6.72 -18.19
C ARG A 109 -16.31 -7.25 -19.61
N ALA A 110 -15.34 -6.72 -20.34
CA ALA A 110 -15.09 -7.08 -21.74
C ALA A 110 -14.06 -8.22 -21.92
N VAL A 111 -13.44 -8.70 -20.84
CA VAL A 111 -12.48 -9.82 -20.84
C VAL A 111 -13.14 -11.08 -20.26
N LYS A 112 -14.35 -11.41 -20.72
CA LYS A 112 -15.06 -12.64 -20.38
C LYS A 112 -15.51 -13.35 -21.64
#